data_AF-A0A2V6GF74-F1
#
_entry.id   AF-A0A2V6GF74-F1
#
_cell.length_a   1.000
_cell.length_b   1.000
_cell.length_c   1.000
_cell.angle_alpha   90.00
_cell.angle_beta   90.00
_cell.angle_gamma   90.00
#
_symmetry.space_group_name_H-M   'P 1'
#
loop_
_entity.id
_entity.type
_entity.pdbx_description
1 polymer ?
#
loop_
_entity_poly.entity_id
_entity_poly.type
_entity_poly.pdbx_seq_one_letter_code
_entity_poly.pdbx_strand_id
1 'polypeptide(L)' 'SVIGIDPVIAAPVQMQKDYTWHDVRFGERFVEIYTELEPGRLSVDYGRLHDTEPVG' A
#
# COMPACT_ATOMS: atom_id res chain seq x y z
N SER A 1 -2.28 -10.87 6.95
CA SER A 1 -1.82 -11.91 6.01
C SER A 1 -2.55 -11.70 4.70
N VAL A 2 -1.84 -11.70 3.57
CA VAL A 2 -2.43 -11.65 2.23
C VAL A 2 -2.19 -12.99 1.56
N ILE A 3 -3.24 -13.56 0.97
CA ILE A 3 -3.20 -14.83 0.22
C ILE A 3 -3.63 -14.52 -1.21
N GLY A 4 -2.83 -14.98 -2.18
CA GLY A 4 -3.10 -14.79 -3.59
C GLY A 4 -2.63 -15.97 -4.43
N ILE A 5 -3.21 -16.08 -5.63
CA ILE A 5 -2.76 -17.00 -6.67
C ILE A 5 -1.92 -16.18 -7.62
N ASP A 6 -0.64 -16.50 -7.77
CA ASP A 6 0.22 -15.86 -8.76
C ASP A 6 -0.21 -16.33 -10.17
N PRO A 7 -0.57 -15.41 -11.08
CA PRO A 7 -1.10 -15.75 -12.40
C PRO A 7 -0.03 -16.31 -13.36
N VAL A 8 1.27 -16.11 -13.07
CA VAL A 8 2.40 -16.57 -13.88
C VAL A 8 2.95 -17.89 -13.33
N ILE A 9 3.03 -18.02 -12.00
CA ILE A 9 3.41 -19.25 -11.31
C ILE A 9 2.18 -19.73 -10.53
N ALA A 10 1.46 -20.73 -11.03
CA ALA A 10 0.28 -21.27 -10.37
C ALA A 10 0.65 -22.00 -9.06
N ALA A 11 0.94 -21.22 -8.02
CA ALA A 11 1.29 -21.64 -6.69
C ALA A 11 0.75 -20.62 -5.67
N PRO A 12 0.32 -21.08 -4.49
CA PRO A 12 -0.09 -20.17 -3.42
C PRO A 12 1.11 -19.40 -2.89
N VAL A 13 1.03 -18.07 -2.89
CA VAL A 13 2.02 -17.18 -2.27
C VAL A 13 1.46 -16.61 -0.97
N GLN A 14 2.23 -16.70 0.12
CA GLN A 14 1.89 -16.13 1.42
C GLN A 14 2.86 -15.01 1.77
N MET A 15 2.33 -13.83 2.11
CA MET A 15 3.10 -12.73 2.68
C MET A 15 2.51 -12.29 4.02
N GLN A 16 3.39 -12.16 5.02
CA GLN A 16 3.06 -11.66 6.35
C GLN A 16 3.98 -10.49 6.70
N LYS A 17 3.39 -9.43 7.23
CA LYS A 17 4.08 -8.31 7.85
C LYS A 17 3.36 -8.00 9.15
N ASP A 18 4.13 -7.87 10.22
CA ASP A 18 3.62 -7.58 11.55
C ASP A 18 3.88 -6.10 11.88
N TYR A 19 2.99 -5.52 12.68
CA TYR A 19 3.10 -4.17 13.22
C TYR A 19 2.99 -4.24 14.74
N THR A 20 3.94 -3.65 15.44
CA THR A 20 3.89 -3.47 16.89
C THR A 20 3.10 -2.22 17.24
N TRP A 21 2.80 -2.01 18.53
CA TRP A 21 2.04 -0.84 18.96
C TRP A 21 2.74 0.49 18.59
N HIS A 22 4.07 0.52 18.56
CA HIS A 22 4.84 1.71 18.15
C HIS A 22 4.71 2.00 16.65
N ASP A 23 4.33 1.00 15.85
CA ASP A 23 4.14 1.16 14.41
C ASP A 23 2.74 1.70 14.07
N VAL A 24 1.83 1.75 15.04
CA VAL A 24 0.48 2.30 14.87
C VAL A 24 0.50 3.79 15.19
N ARG A 25 0.41 4.61 14.14
CA ARG A 25 0.37 6.07 14.23
C ARG A 25 -1.07 6.57 14.22
N PHE A 26 -1.61 6.89 15.39
CA PHE A 26 -2.96 7.44 15.52
C PHE A 26 -3.03 8.87 15.01
N GLY A 27 -4.17 9.24 14.40
CA GLY A 27 -4.36 10.57 13.86
C GLY A 27 -3.57 10.83 12.58
N GLU A 28 -3.06 9.79 11.91
CA GLU A 28 -2.43 9.90 10.60
C GLU A 28 -3.22 9.11 9.54
N ARG A 29 -3.08 9.53 8.28
CA ARG A 29 -3.55 8.80 7.10
C ARG A 29 -2.39 8.57 6.13
N PHE A 30 -2.48 7.52 5.31
CA PHE A 30 -1.58 7.37 4.18
C PHE A 30 -1.78 8.54 3.20
N VAL A 31 -0.67 9.03 2.65
CA VAL A 31 -0.73 10.03 1.59
C VAL A 31 -1.33 9.42 0.32
N GLU A 32 -1.94 10.26 -0.53
CA GLU A 32 -2.35 9.86 -1.88
C GLU A 32 -1.10 9.60 -2.74
N ILE A 33 -1.07 8.44 -3.40
CA ILE A 33 0.04 8.01 -4.27
C ILE A 33 -0.40 7.82 -5.73
N TYR A 34 -1.70 7.89 -6.02
CA TYR A 34 -2.23 7.86 -7.37
C TYR A 34 -2.28 9.26 -7.97
N THR A 35 -1.81 9.39 -9.20
CA THR A 35 -1.94 10.62 -9.99
C THR A 35 -2.50 10.27 -11.36
N GLU A 36 -3.54 10.98 -11.79
CA GLU A 36 -4.08 10.83 -13.15
C GLU A 36 -3.17 11.56 -14.14
N LEU A 37 -2.56 10.82 -15.06
CA LEU A 37 -1.70 11.39 -16.11
C LEU A 37 -2.53 11.81 -17.34
N GLU A 38 -3.53 10.98 -17.67
CA GLU A 38 -4.46 11.10 -18.79
C GLU A 38 -5.78 10.44 -18.36
N PRO A 39 -6.94 10.80 -18.98
CA PRO A 39 -8.22 10.19 -18.65
C PRO A 39 -8.15 8.65 -18.66
N GLY A 40 -8.35 8.04 -17.49
CA GLY A 40 -8.33 6.58 -17.32
C GLY A 40 -6.92 5.96 -17.22
N ARG A 41 -5.85 6.75 -17.21
CA ARG A 41 -4.48 6.29 -16.92
C ARG A 41 -3.96 6.89 -15.62
N LEU A 42 -3.88 6.04 -14.60
CA LEU A 42 -3.28 6.37 -13.31
C LEU A 42 -1.79 5.98 -13.30
N SER A 43 -0.97 6.84 -12.70
CA SER A 43 0.38 6.54 -12.26
C SER A 43 0.40 6.32 -10.76
N VAL A 44 1.35 5.52 -10.28
CA VAL A 44 1.52 5.19 -8.87
C VAL A 44 2.93 5.57 -8.44
N ASP A 45 3.02 6.40 -7.40
CA ASP A 45 4.30 6.71 -6.74
C ASP A 45 4.58 5.70 -5.61
N TYR A 46 5.27 4.61 -5.94
CA TYR A 46 5.68 3.61 -4.95
C TYR A 46 6.72 4.10 -3.93
N GLY A 47 7.40 5.23 -4.19
CA GLY A 47 8.33 5.83 -3.24
C GLY A 47 7.63 6.33 -1.97
N ARG A 48 6.34 6.67 -2.10
CA ARG A 48 5.50 7.21 -1.04
C ARG A 48 4.56 6.19 -0.43
N LEU A 49 4.74 4.90 -0.76
CA LEU A 49 3.86 3.81 -0.30
C LEU A 49 3.75 3.70 1.22
N HIS A 50 4.74 4.22 1.96
CA HIS A 50 4.80 4.18 3.42
C HIS A 50 4.67 5.56 4.07
N ASP A 51 4.44 6.60 3.27
CA ASP A 51 4.32 7.96 3.78
C ASP A 51 2.95 8.16 4.43
N THR A 52 2.97 8.80 5.59
CA THR A 52 1.77 9.16 6.36
C THR A 52 1.75 10.65 6.65
N GLU A 53 0.56 11.21 6.82
CA GLU A 53 0.34 12.61 7.17
C GLU A 53 -0.74 12.76 8.25
N PRO A 54 -0.65 13.77 9.15
CA PRO A 54 -1.67 14.00 10.17
C PRO A 54 -3.04 14.33 9.60
N VAL A 55 -4.08 13.84 10.28
CA VAL A 55 -5.49 14.18 10.02
C VAL A 55 -5.96 15.08 11.14
N GLY A 56 -6.22 16.35 10.80
CA GLY A 56 -6.75 17.36 11.73
C GLY A 56 -8.24 17.20 12.00
#